data_AF-A0A0K1EBI3-F1
#
_entry.id   AF-A0A0K1EBI3-F1
#
_cell.length_a   1.000
_cell.length_b   1.000
_cell.length_c   1.000
_cell.angle_alpha   90.00
_cell.angle_beta   90.00
_cell.angle_gamma   90.00
#
_symmetry.space_group_name_H-M   'P 1'
#
loop_
_entity.id
_entity.type
_entity.pdbx_description
1 polymer ?
#
loop_
_entity_poly.entity_id
_entity_poly.type
_entity_poly.pdbx_seq_one_letter_code
_entity_poly.pdbx_strand_id
1 'polypeptide(L)'
;MSALSSLSWEDTRERYDERIDVHEELLRLHDQGPSDDFSQLLVGLSNPAGNYSAAEHHLGPKILGSNSNVNRRLHDLAGKFRTLTQPRTVPQLIRAAGLSYLAIGVGSEASCLMNPRICWVANTRSIWTHLVIKHADNFAEADEELRLYRDNDTSSEMAYRIWAHIHGLLDTSMTRVSKEGVRLAQEERVEPGQLAFLWADAIASALYAEHHG
;
A
#
# COMPACT_ATOMS: atom_id res chain seq x y z
N MET A 1 -13.73 1.97 22.70
CA MET A 1 -13.69 0.77 21.83
C MET A 1 -12.86 1.15 20.63
N SER A 2 -11.98 0.26 20.17
CA SER A 2 -11.09 0.52 19.02
C SER A 2 -11.92 0.61 17.73
N ALA A 3 -11.56 1.49 16.79
CA ALA A 3 -12.19 1.49 15.46
C ALA A 3 -12.11 0.12 14.76
N LEU A 4 -11.12 -0.70 15.11
CA LEU A 4 -10.88 -2.01 14.50
C LEU A 4 -11.80 -3.11 15.05
N SER A 5 -12.55 -2.89 16.14
CA SER A 5 -13.35 -3.95 16.77
C SER A 5 -14.64 -4.31 16.03
N SER A 6 -15.02 -3.55 15.00
CA SER A 6 -16.20 -3.85 14.17
C SER A 6 -15.89 -4.64 12.90
N LEU A 7 -14.59 -4.85 12.60
CA LEU A 7 -14.14 -5.51 11.38
C LEU A 7 -14.54 -6.98 11.35
N SER A 8 -14.96 -7.47 10.17
CA SER A 8 -14.93 -8.91 9.88
C SER A 8 -13.48 -9.36 9.76
N TRP A 9 -12.99 -10.10 10.76
CA TRP A 9 -11.62 -10.64 10.73
C TRP A 9 -11.47 -11.77 9.72
N GLU A 10 -12.55 -12.49 9.38
CA GLU A 10 -12.56 -13.47 8.29
C GLU A 10 -12.33 -12.78 6.94
N ASP A 11 -13.10 -11.74 6.60
CA ASP A 11 -12.93 -10.98 5.35
C ASP A 11 -11.54 -10.32 5.29
N THR A 12 -11.07 -9.81 6.43
CA THR A 12 -9.73 -9.21 6.54
C THR A 12 -8.65 -10.26 6.27
N ARG A 13 -8.86 -11.49 6.73
CA ARG A 13 -7.95 -12.61 6.48
C ARG A 13 -7.94 -13.03 5.02
N GLU A 14 -9.10 -13.13 4.38
CA GLU A 14 -9.19 -13.45 2.95
C GLU A 14 -8.43 -12.44 2.09
N ARG A 15 -8.58 -11.13 2.37
CA ARG A 15 -7.84 -10.06 1.69
C ARG A 15 -6.33 -10.15 1.93
N TYR A 16 -5.92 -10.55 3.13
CA TYR A 16 -4.51 -10.77 3.43
C TYR A 16 -3.96 -11.95 2.63
N ASP A 17 -4.69 -13.07 2.55
CA ASP A 17 -4.25 -14.27 1.82
C ASP A 17 -4.12 -14.00 0.31
N GLU A 18 -5.07 -13.25 -0.29
CA GLU A 18 -4.96 -12.80 -1.69
C GLU A 18 -3.66 -12.02 -1.93
N ARG A 19 -3.26 -11.17 -0.97
CA ARG A 19 -2.02 -10.40 -1.06
C ARG A 19 -0.77 -11.23 -0.82
N ILE A 20 -0.86 -12.34 -0.09
CA ILE A 20 0.23 -13.31 0.04
C ILE A 20 0.48 -14.04 -1.28
N ASP A 21 -0.57 -14.53 -1.93
CA ASP A 21 -0.43 -15.21 -3.23
C ASP A 21 0.24 -14.30 -4.27
N VAL A 22 -0.19 -13.03 -4.31
CA VAL A 22 0.42 -12.01 -5.19
C VAL A 22 1.86 -11.70 -4.80
N HIS A 23 2.16 -11.58 -3.50
CA HIS A 23 3.52 -11.36 -3.02
C HIS A 23 4.47 -12.47 -3.49
N GLU A 24 4.07 -13.73 -3.31
CA GLU A 24 4.86 -14.89 -3.68
C GLU A 24 5.06 -14.97 -5.20
N GLU A 25 4.00 -14.72 -5.97
CA GLU A 25 4.07 -14.70 -7.43
C GLU A 25 4.96 -13.55 -7.95
N LEU A 26 4.88 -12.37 -7.35
CA LEU A 26 5.75 -11.24 -7.70
C LEU A 26 7.23 -11.57 -7.43
N LEU A 27 7.54 -12.21 -6.31
CA LEU A 27 8.90 -12.63 -6.01
C LEU A 27 9.40 -13.67 -7.02
N ARG A 28 8.56 -14.66 -7.36
CA ARG A 28 8.88 -15.69 -8.36
C ARG A 28 9.15 -15.08 -9.73
N LEU A 29 8.29 -14.17 -10.19
CA LEU A 29 8.44 -13.47 -11.46
C LEU A 29 9.65 -12.54 -11.46
N HIS A 30 9.93 -11.87 -10.33
CA HIS A 30 11.13 -11.04 -10.18
C HIS A 30 12.41 -11.85 -10.34
N ASP A 31 12.48 -13.04 -9.75
CA ASP A 31 13.64 -13.93 -9.85
C ASP A 31 13.89 -14.45 -11.28
N GLN A 32 12.89 -14.40 -12.16
CA GLN A 32 13.00 -14.77 -13.58
C GLN A 32 13.53 -13.62 -14.47
N GLY A 33 13.66 -12.42 -13.92
CA GLY A 33 14.13 -11.23 -14.63
C GLY A 33 13.01 -10.34 -15.17
N PRO A 34 13.35 -9.27 -15.91
CA PRO A 34 12.37 -8.34 -16.44
C PRO A 34 11.44 -9.00 -17.46
N SER A 35 10.14 -9.03 -17.18
CA SER A 35 9.11 -9.59 -18.08
C SER A 35 7.84 -8.74 -18.11
N ASP A 36 7.01 -8.99 -19.11
CA ASP A 36 5.67 -8.40 -19.18
C ASP A 36 4.81 -8.89 -18.01
N ASP A 37 4.81 -10.19 -17.72
CA ASP A 37 4.04 -10.79 -16.62
C ASP A 37 4.36 -10.14 -15.27
N PHE A 38 5.65 -9.98 -14.95
CA PHE A 38 6.10 -9.28 -13.74
C PHE A 38 5.56 -7.86 -13.69
N SER A 39 5.72 -7.13 -14.79
CA SER A 39 5.38 -5.71 -14.86
C SER A 39 3.87 -5.47 -14.80
N GLN A 40 3.09 -6.34 -15.44
CA GLN A 40 1.62 -6.31 -15.41
C GLN A 40 1.08 -6.64 -14.02
N LEU A 41 1.66 -7.63 -13.33
CA LEU A 41 1.25 -7.95 -11.97
C LEU A 41 1.60 -6.82 -11.00
N LEU A 42 2.84 -6.29 -11.06
CA LEU A 42 3.32 -5.24 -10.15
C LEU A 42 2.49 -3.95 -10.20
N VAL A 43 1.90 -3.65 -11.36
CA VAL A 43 1.06 -2.46 -11.57
C VAL A 43 -0.44 -2.78 -11.58
N GLY A 44 -0.84 -3.96 -11.10
CA GLY A 44 -2.24 -4.32 -10.90
C GLY A 44 -3.04 -4.53 -12.18
N LEU A 45 -2.38 -4.76 -13.31
CA LEU A 45 -3.05 -4.92 -14.62
C LEU A 45 -3.56 -6.34 -14.84
N SER A 46 -2.75 -7.36 -14.52
CA SER A 46 -3.15 -8.76 -14.66
C SER A 46 -4.00 -9.26 -13.47
N ASN A 47 -3.74 -8.73 -12.28
CA ASN A 47 -4.53 -8.96 -11.07
C ASN A 47 -4.58 -7.65 -10.24
N PRO A 48 -5.77 -7.10 -9.91
CA PRO A 48 -5.90 -5.90 -9.09
C PRO A 48 -5.17 -5.96 -7.74
N ALA A 49 -5.10 -7.14 -7.11
CA ALA A 49 -4.38 -7.34 -5.86
C ALA A 49 -2.86 -7.14 -5.99
N GLY A 50 -2.33 -7.12 -7.22
CA GLY A 50 -0.97 -6.67 -7.54
C GLY A 50 -0.71 -5.20 -7.23
N ASN A 51 -1.73 -4.34 -7.37
CA ASN A 51 -1.65 -2.92 -7.02
C ASN A 51 -3.05 -2.28 -7.05
N TYR A 52 -3.69 -2.16 -5.89
CA TYR A 52 -5.06 -1.65 -5.83
C TYR A 52 -5.11 -0.18 -6.26
N SER A 53 -4.12 0.63 -5.86
CA SER A 53 -4.00 2.04 -6.27
C SER A 53 -3.92 2.21 -7.79
N ALA A 54 -3.18 1.36 -8.49
CA ALA A 54 -3.08 1.44 -9.95
C ALA A 54 -4.33 0.89 -10.64
N ALA A 55 -4.93 -0.18 -10.12
CA ALA A 55 -6.15 -0.76 -10.66
C ALA A 55 -7.33 0.23 -10.56
N GLU A 56 -7.56 0.81 -9.39
CA GLU A 56 -8.64 1.77 -9.11
C GLU A 56 -8.61 2.98 -10.05
N HIS A 57 -7.41 3.50 -10.33
CA HIS A 57 -7.22 4.69 -11.16
C HIS A 57 -6.78 4.39 -12.59
N HIS A 58 -6.83 3.12 -13.01
CA HIS A 58 -6.45 2.66 -14.35
C HIS A 58 -5.05 3.17 -14.77
N LEU A 59 -4.10 3.13 -13.83
CA LEU A 59 -2.74 3.64 -14.01
C LEU A 59 -1.80 2.59 -14.61
N GLY A 60 -2.07 1.30 -14.43
CA GLY A 60 -1.24 0.22 -14.97
C GLY A 60 -0.92 0.37 -16.46
N PRO A 61 -1.93 0.48 -17.35
CA PRO A 61 -1.71 0.71 -18.78
C PRO A 61 -0.94 2.01 -19.07
N LYS A 62 -1.16 3.07 -18.28
CA LYS A 62 -0.47 4.36 -18.46
C LYS A 62 1.01 4.26 -18.08
N ILE A 63 1.32 3.57 -16.98
CA ILE A 63 2.70 3.30 -16.54
C ILE A 63 3.43 2.49 -17.61
N LEU A 64 2.82 1.40 -18.10
CA LEU A 64 3.45 0.53 -19.11
C LEU A 64 3.58 1.23 -20.47
N GLY A 65 2.59 2.01 -20.89
CA GLY A 65 2.58 2.66 -22.21
C GLY A 65 3.36 3.97 -22.32
N SER A 66 3.63 4.65 -21.20
CA SER A 66 4.22 6.01 -21.21
C SER A 66 5.70 6.06 -20.81
N ASN A 67 6.35 4.90 -20.61
CA ASN A 67 7.71 4.82 -20.11
C ASN A 67 8.58 3.93 -21.00
N SER A 68 9.76 4.42 -21.40
CA SER A 68 10.74 3.61 -22.13
C SER A 68 11.40 2.58 -21.21
N ASN A 69 11.68 1.38 -21.75
CA ASN A 69 12.27 0.25 -21.03
C ASN A 69 11.57 -0.08 -19.70
N VAL A 70 10.23 0.08 -19.67
CA VAL A 70 9.45 0.04 -18.43
C VAL A 70 9.63 -1.25 -17.65
N ASN A 71 9.62 -2.42 -18.32
CA ASN A 71 9.74 -3.70 -17.63
C ASN A 71 11.07 -3.83 -16.87
N ARG A 72 12.18 -3.41 -17.49
CA ARG A 72 13.49 -3.39 -16.83
C ARG A 72 13.52 -2.40 -15.69
N ARG A 73 12.98 -1.19 -15.88
CA ARG A 73 12.99 -0.15 -14.85
C ARG A 73 12.12 -0.51 -13.64
N LEU A 74 10.97 -1.14 -13.87
CA LEU A 74 10.11 -1.67 -12.81
C LEU A 74 10.80 -2.82 -12.07
N HIS A 75 11.44 -3.75 -12.80
CA HIS A 75 12.21 -4.85 -12.22
C HIS A 75 13.39 -4.35 -11.35
N ASP A 76 14.15 -3.38 -11.86
CA ASP A 76 15.27 -2.75 -11.13
C ASP A 76 14.77 -2.03 -9.87
N LEU A 77 13.66 -1.29 -9.96
CA LEU A 77 13.06 -0.61 -8.82
C LEU A 77 12.55 -1.61 -7.76
N ALA A 78 11.88 -2.69 -8.19
CA ALA A 78 11.41 -3.75 -7.30
C ALA A 78 12.56 -4.47 -6.59
N GLY A 79 13.70 -4.67 -7.27
CA GLY A 79 14.91 -5.20 -6.66
C GLY A 79 15.46 -4.30 -5.54
N LYS A 80 15.37 -2.97 -5.72
CA LYS A 80 15.73 -2.01 -4.65
C LYS A 80 14.76 -2.07 -3.47
N PHE A 81 13.46 -2.28 -3.71
CA PHE A 81 12.49 -2.47 -2.63
C PHE A 81 12.73 -3.77 -1.85
N ARG A 82 13.00 -4.87 -2.54
CA ARG A 82 13.24 -6.19 -1.92
C ARG A 82 14.41 -6.20 -0.94
N THR A 83 15.44 -5.40 -1.19
CA THR A 83 16.66 -5.31 -0.37
C THR A 83 16.65 -4.16 0.64
N LEU A 84 15.54 -3.43 0.71
CA LEU A 84 15.43 -2.21 1.49
C LEU A 84 15.43 -2.50 3.00
N THR A 85 16.13 -1.68 3.77
CA THR A 85 16.13 -1.71 5.25
C THR A 85 15.56 -0.44 5.86
N GLN A 86 15.44 0.64 5.08
CA GLN A 86 14.97 1.95 5.52
C GLN A 86 13.71 2.38 4.75
N PRO A 87 12.51 1.95 5.17
CA PRO A 87 11.27 2.14 4.41
C PRO A 87 10.95 3.60 4.08
N ARG A 88 11.44 4.55 4.88
CA ARG A 88 11.29 6.00 4.64
C ARG A 88 11.95 6.47 3.33
N THR A 89 12.83 5.69 2.72
CA THR A 89 13.44 6.04 1.43
C THR A 89 12.58 5.64 0.23
N VAL A 90 11.47 4.92 0.42
CA VAL A 90 10.58 4.47 -0.66
C VAL A 90 10.13 5.63 -1.56
N PRO A 91 9.62 6.77 -1.04
CA PRO A 91 9.30 7.92 -1.89
C PRO A 91 10.50 8.39 -2.73
N GLN A 92 11.69 8.50 -2.15
CA GLN A 92 12.87 8.93 -2.91
C GLN A 92 13.21 7.96 -4.05
N LEU A 93 13.09 6.65 -3.83
CA LEU A 93 13.31 5.64 -4.86
C LEU A 93 12.28 5.71 -5.99
N ILE A 94 11.00 5.91 -5.65
CA ILE A 94 9.91 6.10 -6.64
C ILE A 94 10.20 7.33 -7.50
N ARG A 95 10.55 8.46 -6.87
CA ARG A 95 10.89 9.70 -7.59
C ARG A 95 12.11 9.51 -8.49
N ALA A 96 13.17 8.89 -7.97
CA ALA A 96 14.40 8.64 -8.71
C ALA A 96 14.21 7.64 -9.87
N ALA A 97 13.22 6.74 -9.78
CA ALA A 97 12.89 5.86 -10.88
C ALA A 97 12.36 6.63 -12.09
N GLY A 98 11.76 7.82 -11.89
CA GLY A 98 11.32 8.70 -12.98
C GLY A 98 10.26 8.06 -13.89
N LEU A 99 9.41 7.20 -13.34
CA LEU A 99 8.36 6.49 -14.06
C LEU A 99 7.07 7.30 -14.02
N SER A 100 6.62 7.77 -15.19
CA SER A 100 5.36 8.49 -15.33
C SER A 100 4.20 7.67 -14.77
N TYR A 101 3.30 8.32 -14.03
CA TYR A 101 2.12 7.73 -13.36
C TYR A 101 2.42 6.79 -12.17
N LEU A 102 3.69 6.47 -11.89
CA LEU A 102 4.09 5.73 -10.69
C LEU A 102 4.26 6.69 -9.50
N ALA A 103 3.14 7.15 -8.94
CA ALA A 103 3.13 8.00 -7.75
C ALA A 103 3.38 7.20 -6.46
N ILE A 104 3.44 7.88 -5.30
CA ILE A 104 3.70 7.24 -3.99
C ILE A 104 2.65 6.17 -3.66
N GLY A 105 1.37 6.38 -3.96
CA GLY A 105 0.33 5.36 -3.75
C GLY A 105 0.65 4.04 -4.45
N VAL A 106 0.91 4.10 -5.76
CA VAL A 106 1.25 2.91 -6.56
C VAL A 106 2.60 2.31 -6.14
N GLY A 107 3.63 3.15 -5.99
CA GLY A 107 4.98 2.67 -5.70
C GLY A 107 5.16 2.13 -4.28
N SER A 108 4.41 2.64 -3.30
CA SER A 108 4.44 2.11 -1.93
C SER A 108 3.76 0.73 -1.83
N GLU A 109 2.66 0.50 -2.56
CA GLU A 109 2.07 -0.85 -2.71
C GLU A 109 3.06 -1.83 -3.34
N ALA A 110 3.70 -1.45 -4.45
CA ALA A 110 4.75 -2.25 -5.06
C ALA A 110 5.89 -2.53 -4.06
N SER A 111 6.30 -1.54 -3.26
CA SER A 111 7.35 -1.74 -2.26
C SER A 111 6.96 -2.67 -1.12
N CYS A 112 5.70 -2.60 -0.67
CA CYS A 112 5.13 -3.47 0.36
C CYS A 112 5.08 -4.91 -0.15
N LEU A 113 4.52 -5.14 -1.35
CA LEU A 113 4.49 -6.46 -1.96
C LEU A 113 5.87 -7.02 -2.28
N MET A 114 6.91 -6.21 -2.46
CA MET A 114 8.28 -6.74 -2.64
C MET A 114 9.02 -6.97 -1.32
N ASN A 115 8.61 -6.31 -0.22
CA ASN A 115 9.28 -6.40 1.08
C ASN A 115 8.32 -6.08 2.25
N PRO A 116 7.35 -6.97 2.55
CA PRO A 116 6.23 -6.67 3.43
C PRO A 116 6.58 -6.71 4.93
N ARG A 117 7.83 -7.06 5.26
CA ARG A 117 8.35 -6.99 6.63
C ARG A 117 8.89 -5.61 6.98
N ILE A 118 9.22 -4.80 5.97
CA ILE A 118 9.88 -3.51 6.11
C ILE A 118 9.04 -2.38 5.54
N CYS A 119 8.49 -2.56 4.34
CA CYS A 119 7.77 -1.54 3.60
C CYS A 119 6.27 -1.60 3.88
N TRP A 120 5.63 -0.44 4.02
CA TRP A 120 4.19 -0.29 4.18
C TRP A 120 3.56 0.42 2.99
N VAL A 121 2.24 0.26 2.88
CA VAL A 121 1.44 0.93 1.88
C VAL A 121 1.14 2.37 2.31
N ALA A 122 1.21 3.31 1.36
CA ALA A 122 0.86 4.71 1.54
C ALA A 122 -0.12 5.16 0.46
N ASN A 123 -1.33 4.60 0.54
CA ASN A 123 -2.47 4.97 -0.29
C ASN A 123 -3.57 5.62 0.57
N THR A 124 -4.67 6.03 -0.06
CA THR A 124 -5.83 6.64 0.62
C THR A 124 -6.30 5.83 1.84
N ARG A 125 -6.39 4.50 1.71
CA ARG A 125 -6.90 3.60 2.77
C ARG A 125 -5.98 3.64 3.99
N SER A 126 -4.68 3.45 3.79
CA SER A 126 -3.67 3.49 4.86
C SER A 126 -3.56 4.87 5.52
N ILE A 127 -3.65 5.94 4.72
CA ILE A 127 -3.64 7.33 5.22
C ILE A 127 -4.86 7.60 6.08
N TRP A 128 -6.04 7.25 5.59
CA TRP A 128 -7.28 7.45 6.34
C TRP A 128 -7.28 6.65 7.64
N THR A 129 -6.85 5.38 7.64
CA THR A 129 -6.70 4.60 8.88
C THR A 129 -5.72 5.26 9.85
N HIS A 130 -4.62 5.84 9.37
CA HIS A 130 -3.73 6.64 10.20
C HIS A 130 -4.46 7.84 10.84
N LEU A 131 -5.31 8.54 10.09
CA LEU A 131 -6.09 9.67 10.58
C LEU A 131 -7.14 9.27 11.62
N VAL A 132 -7.83 8.14 11.42
CA VAL A 132 -8.74 7.57 12.44
C VAL A 132 -7.99 7.35 13.75
N ILE A 133 -6.79 6.76 13.70
CA ILE A 133 -5.96 6.53 14.89
C ILE A 133 -5.47 7.85 15.52
N LYS A 134 -5.07 8.81 14.69
CA LYS A 134 -4.60 10.13 15.10
C LYS A 134 -5.69 10.88 15.87
N HIS A 135 -6.94 10.75 15.44
CA HIS A 135 -8.12 11.40 16.03
C HIS A 135 -8.87 10.51 17.01
N ALA A 136 -8.18 9.56 17.64
CA ALA A 136 -8.74 8.69 18.69
C ALA A 136 -10.05 7.98 18.27
N ASP A 137 -10.04 7.39 17.07
CA ASP A 137 -11.15 6.67 16.46
C ASP A 137 -12.33 7.54 16.02
N ASN A 138 -12.12 8.87 15.88
CA ASN A 138 -13.11 9.79 15.33
C ASN A 138 -13.09 9.79 13.79
N PHE A 139 -14.00 9.03 13.20
CA PHE A 139 -14.16 8.91 11.74
C PHE A 139 -14.47 10.25 11.05
N ALA A 140 -15.30 11.11 11.65
CA ALA A 140 -15.67 12.39 11.03
C ALA A 140 -14.49 13.36 10.93
N GLU A 141 -13.63 13.41 11.96
CA GLU A 141 -12.39 14.21 11.92
C GLU A 141 -11.38 13.63 10.92
N ALA A 142 -11.31 12.31 10.80
CA ALA A 142 -10.46 11.65 9.81
C ALA A 142 -10.90 11.95 8.37
N ASP A 143 -12.21 11.93 8.10
CA ASP A 143 -12.79 12.27 6.80
C ASP A 143 -12.52 13.73 6.41
N GLU A 144 -12.72 14.65 7.35
CA GLU A 144 -12.48 16.08 7.12
C GLU A 144 -11.00 16.37 6.86
N GLU A 145 -10.09 15.79 7.65
CA GLU A 145 -8.66 15.97 7.39
C GLU A 145 -8.22 15.33 6.06
N LEU A 146 -8.76 14.15 5.70
CA LEU A 146 -8.47 13.53 4.41
C LEU A 146 -8.95 14.42 3.25
N ARG A 147 -10.12 15.06 3.39
CA ARG A 147 -10.65 16.00 2.41
C ARG A 147 -9.73 17.21 2.23
N LEU A 148 -9.20 17.76 3.32
CA LEU A 148 -8.23 18.86 3.27
C LEU A 148 -6.92 18.48 2.55
N TYR A 149 -6.49 17.21 2.61
CA TYR A 149 -5.34 16.75 1.81
C TYR A 149 -5.66 16.66 0.30
N ARG A 150 -6.91 16.35 -0.06
CA ARG A 150 -7.36 16.28 -1.46
C ARG A 150 -7.60 17.67 -2.06
N ASP A 151 -8.20 18.57 -1.28
CA ASP A 151 -8.59 19.91 -1.74
C ASP A 151 -7.38 20.86 -1.93
N ASN A 152 -6.26 20.60 -1.24
CA ASN A 152 -5.02 21.36 -1.37
C ASN A 152 -4.21 21.01 -2.64
N ASP A 153 -4.88 20.75 -3.78
CA ASP A 153 -4.28 20.38 -5.06
C ASP A 153 -3.34 21.49 -5.57
N THR A 154 -2.11 21.42 -5.08
CA THR A 154 -0.98 22.29 -5.34
C THR A 154 -0.11 21.60 -6.37
N SER A 155 0.68 22.39 -7.13
CA SER A 155 1.60 21.90 -8.17
C SER A 155 2.18 20.50 -7.85
N SER A 156 2.24 19.59 -8.83
CA SER A 156 2.56 18.16 -8.63
C SER A 156 3.77 17.86 -7.71
N GLU A 157 4.77 18.73 -7.67
CA GLU A 157 5.93 18.65 -6.77
C GLU A 157 5.57 18.89 -5.29
N MET A 158 4.69 19.84 -4.99
CA MET A 158 4.22 20.11 -3.63
C MET A 158 3.34 18.97 -3.13
N ALA A 159 2.42 18.48 -3.96
CA ALA A 159 1.64 17.28 -3.69
C ALA A 159 2.58 16.10 -3.37
N TYR A 160 3.62 15.86 -4.18
CA TYR A 160 4.57 14.79 -3.92
C TYR A 160 5.25 14.89 -2.55
N ARG A 161 5.68 16.10 -2.14
CA ARG A 161 6.31 16.33 -0.84
C ARG A 161 5.38 16.06 0.33
N ILE A 162 4.10 16.45 0.21
CA ILE A 162 3.08 16.16 1.22
C ILE A 162 2.92 14.65 1.37
N TRP A 163 2.73 13.94 0.26
CA TRP A 163 2.60 12.48 0.28
C TRP A 163 3.85 11.78 0.81
N ALA A 164 5.05 12.27 0.50
CA ALA A 164 6.30 11.73 1.05
C ALA A 164 6.43 11.98 2.56
N HIS A 165 5.97 13.12 3.05
CA HIS A 165 5.91 13.41 4.48
C HIS A 165 4.93 12.48 5.20
N ILE A 166 3.71 12.35 4.67
CA ILE A 166 2.67 11.47 5.22
C ILE A 166 3.16 10.02 5.25
N HIS A 167 3.78 9.53 4.17
CA HIS A 167 4.39 8.19 4.14
C HIS A 167 5.31 7.96 5.34
N GLY A 168 6.11 8.94 5.74
CA GLY A 168 7.00 8.85 6.90
C GLY A 168 6.26 8.75 8.25
N LEU A 169 5.05 9.29 8.36
CA LEU A 169 4.21 9.23 9.56
C LEU A 169 3.47 7.89 9.72
N LEU A 170 3.23 7.17 8.61
CA LEU A 170 2.49 5.91 8.61
C LEU A 170 3.20 4.78 9.36
N ASP A 171 4.53 4.80 9.46
CA ASP A 171 5.36 3.80 10.17
C ASP A 171 4.76 3.40 11.54
N THR A 172 4.50 4.40 12.37
CA THR A 172 3.98 4.18 13.73
C THR A 172 2.54 3.66 13.71
N SER A 173 1.69 4.22 12.86
CA SER A 173 0.28 3.81 12.78
C SER A 173 0.11 2.43 12.18
N MET A 174 0.80 2.10 11.09
CA MET A 174 0.70 0.78 10.45
C MET A 174 1.28 -0.32 11.34
N THR A 175 2.37 -0.03 12.06
CA THR A 175 2.88 -0.96 13.10
C THR A 175 1.83 -1.18 14.20
N ARG A 176 1.16 -0.12 14.66
CA ARG A 176 0.10 -0.22 15.68
C ARG A 176 -1.11 -1.01 15.16
N VAL A 177 -1.58 -0.73 13.94
CA VAL A 177 -2.69 -1.45 13.28
C VAL A 177 -2.36 -2.93 13.19
N SER A 178 -1.16 -3.28 12.71
CA SER A 178 -0.73 -4.67 12.60
C SER A 178 -0.78 -5.40 13.95
N LYS A 179 -0.19 -4.81 15.01
CA LYS A 179 -0.17 -5.41 16.34
C LYS A 179 -1.55 -5.54 16.97
N GLU A 180 -2.37 -4.50 16.84
CA GLU A 180 -3.72 -4.52 17.39
C GLU A 180 -4.61 -5.50 16.63
N GLY A 181 -4.48 -5.58 15.30
CA GLY A 181 -5.21 -6.54 14.50
C GLY A 181 -4.81 -8.00 14.79
N VAL A 182 -3.53 -8.25 15.12
CA VAL A 182 -3.12 -9.57 15.64
C VAL A 182 -3.91 -9.94 16.89
N ARG A 183 -4.01 -9.01 17.86
CA ARG A 183 -4.73 -9.24 19.11
C ARG A 183 -6.22 -9.50 18.87
N LEU A 184 -6.87 -8.65 18.09
CA LEU A 184 -8.31 -8.72 17.83
C LEU A 184 -8.68 -9.97 17.01
N ALA A 185 -7.93 -10.31 15.97
CA ALA A 185 -8.15 -11.55 15.21
C ALA A 185 -8.05 -12.79 16.11
N GLN A 186 -7.07 -12.84 17.03
CA GLN A 186 -6.93 -13.95 17.97
C GLN A 186 -8.10 -14.05 18.97
N GLU A 187 -8.64 -12.92 19.41
CA GLU A 187 -9.84 -12.88 20.27
C GLU A 187 -11.06 -13.48 19.57
N GLU A 188 -11.14 -13.30 18.25
CA GLU A 188 -12.17 -13.89 17.38
C GLU A 188 -11.79 -15.25 16.80
N ARG A 189 -10.66 -15.84 17.22
CA ARG A 189 -10.16 -17.15 16.77
C ARG A 189 -9.84 -17.22 15.28
N VAL A 190 -9.54 -16.09 14.65
CA VAL A 190 -9.02 -16.00 13.29
C VAL A 190 -7.49 -15.96 13.34
N GLU A 191 -6.84 -16.70 12.44
CA GLU A 191 -5.37 -16.70 12.35
C GLU A 191 -4.87 -15.36 11.80
N PRO A 192 -4.06 -14.59 12.55
CA PRO A 192 -3.60 -13.30 12.10
C PRO A 192 -2.54 -13.39 11.00
N GLY A 193 -2.42 -12.33 10.19
CA GLY A 193 -1.38 -12.24 9.16
C GLY A 193 0.04 -12.20 9.75
N GLN A 194 0.95 -12.96 9.14
CA GLN A 194 2.35 -13.08 9.58
C GLN A 194 3.27 -11.99 9.03
N LEU A 195 2.92 -11.39 7.88
CA LEU A 195 3.66 -10.30 7.25
C LEU A 195 3.04 -8.97 7.66
N ALA A 196 3.70 -8.30 8.61
CA ALA A 196 3.14 -7.20 9.38
C ALA A 196 2.48 -6.11 8.54
N PHE A 197 3.10 -5.69 7.43
CA PHE A 197 2.58 -4.58 6.63
C PHE A 197 1.59 -4.99 5.53
N LEU A 198 1.56 -6.26 5.10
CA LEU A 198 0.41 -6.76 4.32
C LEU A 198 -0.79 -6.96 5.23
N TRP A 199 -0.58 -7.39 6.48
CA TRP A 199 -1.64 -7.46 7.47
C TRP A 199 -2.23 -6.08 7.77
N ALA A 200 -1.38 -5.07 7.98
CA ALA A 200 -1.83 -3.70 8.16
C ALA A 200 -2.60 -3.16 6.94
N ASP A 201 -2.15 -3.45 5.72
CA ASP A 201 -2.81 -3.05 4.47
C ASP A 201 -4.20 -3.69 4.30
N ALA A 202 -4.32 -4.99 4.62
CA ALA A 202 -5.60 -5.70 4.62
C ALA A 202 -6.59 -5.08 5.62
N ILE A 203 -6.13 -4.79 6.85
CA ILE A 203 -6.94 -4.14 7.88
C ILE A 203 -7.36 -2.73 7.45
N ALA A 204 -6.44 -1.91 6.95
CA ALA A 204 -6.74 -0.56 6.49
C ALA A 204 -7.76 -0.57 5.35
N SER A 205 -7.64 -1.54 4.45
CA SER A 205 -8.60 -1.74 3.35
C SER A 205 -9.97 -2.21 3.84
N ALA A 206 -10.02 -3.09 4.85
CA ALA A 206 -11.26 -3.52 5.49
C ALA A 206 -11.98 -2.35 6.18
N LEU A 207 -11.27 -1.62 7.03
CA LEU A 207 -11.83 -0.48 7.75
C LEU A 207 -12.34 0.62 6.81
N TYR A 208 -11.56 0.92 5.77
CA TYR A 208 -11.97 1.94 4.80
C TYR A 208 -13.23 1.51 4.03
N ALA A 209 -13.32 0.23 3.66
CA ALA A 209 -14.48 -0.31 2.95
C ALA A 209 -15.74 -0.37 3.83
N GLU A 210 -15.61 -0.68 5.12
CA GLU A 210 -16.75 -0.70 6.05
C GLU A 210 -17.35 0.69 6.27
N HIS A 211 -16.51 1.74 6.33
CA HIS A 211 -17.00 3.11 6.55
C HIS A 211 -17.48 3.82 5.28
N HIS A 212 -16.85 3.56 4.12
CA HIS A 212 -17.14 4.27 2.86
C HIS A 212 -17.88 3.45 1.80
N GLY A 213 -18.08 2.14 2.02
CA GLY A 213 -18.80 1.24 1.12
C GLY A 213 -20.30 1.21 1.39
#